data_AF-A0A821F0V1-F1
#
_entry.id   AF-A0A821F0V1-F1
#
_cell.length_a   1.000
_cell.length_b   1.000
_cell.length_c   1.000
_cell.angle_alpha   90.00
_cell.angle_beta   90.00
_cell.angle_gamma   90.00
#
_symmetry.space_group_name_H-M   'P 1'
#
loop_
_entity.id
_entity.type
_entity.pdbx_description
1 polymer ?
#
loop_
_entity_poly.entity_id
_entity_poly.type
_entity_poly.pdbx_seq_one_letter_code
_entity_poly.pdbx_strand_id
1 'polypeptide(L)'
;MSINESWFQVYAIRPTVFAIYEPYQHQENNDHDLFIEAQKDMKYGMICEDYLPKDFDKKSYQIKPFCISKFIYDGDTIDLENEQKITVIFTPDHKPDSISLLDIQEHLLFVGDIFYPGPIYLYRP
;
A
#
# COMPACT_ATOMS: atom_id res chain seq x y z
N MET A 1 -8.48 -4.48 23.89
CA MET A 1 -9.40 -3.69 23.06
C MET A 1 -9.37 -4.34 21.68
N SER A 2 -10.41 -5.08 21.32
CA SER A 2 -10.46 -5.82 20.04
C SER A 2 -10.84 -4.83 18.95
N ILE A 3 -9.91 -4.52 18.05
CA ILE A 3 -10.23 -3.80 16.81
C ILE A 3 -10.99 -4.81 15.95
N ASN A 4 -12.32 -4.65 15.84
CA ASN A 4 -13.21 -5.58 15.15
C ASN A 4 -13.49 -5.13 13.71
N GLU A 5 -12.55 -4.42 13.10
CA GLU A 5 -12.69 -3.85 11.76
C GLU A 5 -11.62 -4.47 10.86
N SER A 6 -12.04 -5.39 10.00
CA SER A 6 -11.18 -6.16 9.09
C SER A 6 -11.31 -5.70 7.64
N TRP A 7 -11.64 -4.43 7.41
CA TRP A 7 -11.98 -3.91 6.09
C TRP A 7 -10.89 -2.99 5.53
N PHE A 8 -10.66 -3.06 4.22
CA PHE A 8 -9.73 -2.20 3.47
C PHE A 8 -10.42 -1.45 2.37
N GLN A 9 -9.86 -0.30 1.97
CA GLN A 9 -10.36 0.46 0.83
C GLN A 9 -9.59 0.07 -0.43
N VAL A 10 -10.33 -0.31 -1.49
CA VAL A 10 -9.76 -0.62 -2.79
C VAL A 10 -10.18 0.43 -3.81
N TYR A 11 -9.21 0.91 -4.58
CA TYR A 11 -9.39 1.87 -5.67
C TYR A 11 -8.97 1.26 -6.99
N ALA A 12 -9.87 1.24 -7.96
CA ALA A 12 -9.49 0.96 -9.34
C ALA A 12 -8.87 2.23 -9.95
N ILE A 13 -7.56 2.23 -10.20
CA ILE A 13 -6.85 3.37 -10.81
C ILE A 13 -7.04 3.37 -12.33
N ARG A 14 -6.99 2.17 -12.93
CA ARG A 14 -7.22 1.88 -14.35
C ARG A 14 -7.53 0.37 -14.48
N PRO A 15 -7.93 -0.15 -15.66
CA PRO A 15 -8.12 -1.60 -15.83
C PRO A 15 -6.92 -2.37 -15.30
N THR A 16 -7.21 -3.44 -14.55
CA THR A 16 -6.25 -4.32 -13.86
C THR A 16 -5.29 -3.67 -12.85
N VAL A 17 -5.44 -2.38 -12.53
CA VAL A 17 -4.57 -1.70 -11.54
C VAL A 17 -5.41 -1.20 -10.39
N PHE A 18 -5.17 -1.82 -9.24
CA PHE A 18 -5.82 -1.51 -7.99
C PHE A 18 -4.82 -0.95 -6.98
N ALA A 19 -5.23 0.05 -6.21
CA ALA A 19 -4.57 0.42 -4.97
C ALA A 19 -5.40 -0.08 -3.80
N ILE A 20 -4.73 -0.67 -2.81
CA ILE A 20 -5.34 -1.08 -1.54
C ILE A 20 -4.78 -0.16 -0.47
N TYR A 21 -5.65 0.39 0.37
CA TYR A 21 -5.28 1.33 1.42
C TYR A 21 -5.69 0.82 2.79
N GLU A 22 -4.73 0.88 3.70
CA GLU A 22 -4.84 0.52 5.12
C GLU A 22 -5.59 1.63 5.89
N PRO A 23 -6.74 1.31 6.51
CA PRO A 23 -7.60 2.31 7.15
C PRO A 23 -6.92 3.09 8.28
N TYR A 24 -5.88 2.54 8.93
CA TYR A 24 -5.19 3.20 10.05
C TYR A 24 -3.90 3.93 9.67
N GLN A 25 -3.57 4.07 8.37
CA GLN A 25 -2.50 4.99 7.95
C GLN A 25 -2.87 6.48 8.12
N HIS A 26 -4.10 6.79 8.50
CA HIS A 26 -4.51 8.09 9.00
C HIS A 26 -3.95 8.37 10.43
N GLN A 27 -2.65 8.17 10.66
CA GLN A 27 -2.01 8.70 11.87
C GLN A 27 -1.58 10.15 11.62
N GLU A 28 -2.47 11.03 12.07
CA GLU A 28 -2.19 12.32 12.72
C GLU A 28 -0.92 13.06 12.26
N ASN A 29 -1.07 14.04 11.39
CA ASN A 29 -0.50 15.39 11.53
C ASN A 29 -0.96 16.23 10.33
N ASN A 30 -1.16 17.53 10.51
CA ASN A 30 -1.56 18.47 9.46
C ASN A 30 -0.86 18.15 8.12
N ASP A 31 -1.62 17.63 7.15
CA ASP A 31 -1.12 17.02 5.90
C ASP A 31 -0.14 17.92 5.13
N HIS A 32 -0.26 19.23 5.32
CA HIS A 32 0.57 20.22 4.63
C HIS A 32 2.04 20.24 5.12
N ASP A 33 2.27 20.02 6.41
CA ASP A 33 3.63 20.04 6.98
C ASP A 33 4.36 18.72 6.67
N LEU A 34 3.65 17.59 6.75
CA LEU A 34 4.18 16.28 6.37
C LEU A 34 4.59 16.22 4.90
N PHE A 35 3.79 16.82 4.01
CA PHE A 35 4.11 16.85 2.59
C PHE A 35 5.36 17.69 2.30
N ILE A 36 5.52 18.83 2.96
CA ILE A 36 6.71 19.69 2.84
C ILE A 36 7.95 18.99 3.38
N GLU A 37 7.86 18.32 4.53
CA GLU A 37 8.98 17.57 5.11
C GLU A 37 9.35 16.36 4.25
N ALA A 38 8.37 15.59 3.75
CA ALA A 38 8.62 14.47 2.84
C ALA A 38 9.33 14.93 1.55
N GLN A 39 8.96 16.10 1.00
CA GLN A 39 9.67 16.68 -0.15
C GLN A 39 11.10 17.12 0.20
N LYS A 40 11.38 17.56 1.42
CA LYS A 40 12.74 17.90 1.88
C LYS A 40 13.63 16.67 2.05
N ASP A 41 13.05 15.55 2.44
CA ASP A 41 13.77 14.30 2.66
C ASP A 41 14.11 13.55 1.37
N MET A 42 13.51 13.91 0.24
CA MET A 42 13.82 13.36 -1.08
C MET A 42 15.22 13.77 -1.56
N LYS A 43 16.19 12.86 -1.44
CA LYS A 43 17.57 13.05 -1.92
C LYS A 43 17.78 12.51 -3.33
N TYR A 44 18.82 13.01 -4.00
CA TYR A 44 19.26 12.47 -5.28
C TYR A 44 19.53 10.96 -5.17
N GLY A 45 19.01 10.18 -6.11
CA GLY A 45 19.12 8.72 -6.13
C GLY A 45 18.09 7.97 -5.28
N MET A 46 17.21 8.65 -4.52
CA MET A 46 16.09 7.98 -3.81
C MET A 46 14.91 7.66 -4.72
N ILE A 47 14.81 8.35 -5.86
CA ILE A 47 13.87 8.03 -6.93
C ILE A 47 14.68 7.59 -8.14
N CYS A 48 14.22 6.54 -8.81
CA CYS A 48 14.79 6.11 -10.09
C CYS A 48 14.35 7.10 -11.18
N GLU A 49 15.09 8.20 -11.33
CA GLU A 49 14.73 9.33 -12.22
C GLU A 49 14.59 8.91 -13.68
N ASP A 50 15.33 7.88 -14.11
CA ASP A 50 15.32 7.36 -15.48
C ASP A 50 13.96 6.76 -15.91
N TYR A 51 13.10 6.41 -14.95
CA TYR A 51 11.77 5.83 -15.19
C TYR A 51 10.63 6.84 -15.05
N LEU A 52 10.93 8.09 -14.67
CA LEU A 52 9.91 9.11 -14.56
C LEU A 52 9.46 9.60 -15.94
N PRO A 53 8.18 9.93 -16.11
CA PRO A 53 7.72 10.64 -17.30
C PRO A 53 8.56 11.91 -17.54
N LYS A 54 8.85 12.24 -18.80
CA LYS A 54 9.69 13.40 -19.16
C LYS A 54 9.12 14.73 -18.66
N ASP A 55 7.81 14.78 -18.46
CA ASP A 55 7.02 15.91 -17.98
C ASP A 55 6.71 15.82 -16.47
N PHE A 56 7.33 14.90 -15.74
CA PHE A 56 7.15 14.78 -14.30
C PHE A 56 7.79 15.97 -13.56
N ASP A 57 6.97 16.78 -12.90
CA ASP A 57 7.43 17.83 -11.99
C ASP A 57 7.21 17.41 -10.52
N LYS A 58 8.34 17.25 -9.82
CA LYS A 58 8.38 16.91 -8.38
C LYS A 58 7.62 17.93 -7.52
N LYS A 59 7.66 19.21 -7.88
CA LYS A 59 7.06 20.28 -7.07
C LYS A 59 5.53 20.33 -7.20
N SER A 60 5.02 19.98 -8.37
CA SER A 60 3.58 19.96 -8.63
C SER A 60 2.93 18.58 -8.43
N TYR A 61 3.72 17.54 -8.16
CA TYR A 61 3.20 16.20 -7.92
C TYR A 61 2.31 16.22 -6.68
N GLN A 62 1.10 15.70 -6.81
CA GLN A 62 0.17 15.50 -5.71
C GLN A 62 -0.61 14.22 -5.97
N ILE A 63 -0.97 13.52 -4.90
CA ILE A 63 -1.90 12.39 -4.98
C ILE A 63 -3.27 12.96 -5.36
N LYS A 64 -3.80 12.53 -6.51
CA LYS A 64 -5.13 12.99 -6.94
C LYS A 64 -6.20 12.45 -6.00
N PRO A 65 -7.24 13.23 -5.65
CA PRO A 65 -8.40 12.70 -4.95
C PRO A 65 -8.99 11.51 -5.70
N PHE A 66 -9.38 10.48 -4.95
CA PHE A 66 -9.95 9.26 -5.49
C PHE A 66 -11.26 8.92 -4.78
N CYS A 67 -12.09 8.08 -5.40
CA CYS A 67 -13.31 7.56 -4.81
C CYS A 67 -13.15 6.08 -4.49
N ILE A 68 -13.52 5.68 -3.27
CA ILE A 68 -13.50 4.28 -2.84
C ILE A 68 -14.38 3.48 -3.79
N SER A 69 -13.80 2.46 -4.43
CA SER A 69 -14.52 1.61 -5.39
C SER A 69 -15.19 0.44 -4.67
N LYS A 70 -14.50 -0.12 -3.66
CA LYS A 70 -14.96 -1.28 -2.91
C LYS A 70 -14.28 -1.34 -1.54
N PHE A 71 -14.98 -1.94 -0.57
CA PHE A 71 -14.39 -2.43 0.67
C PHE A 71 -14.12 -3.94 0.58
N ILE A 72 -12.96 -4.40 1.04
CA ILE A 72 -12.59 -5.83 1.05
C ILE A 72 -12.34 -6.31 2.47
N TYR A 73 -12.59 -7.60 2.71
CA TYR A 73 -12.44 -8.27 4.00
C TYR A 73 -11.54 -9.51 3.88
N ASP A 74 -11.21 -10.11 5.03
CA ASP A 74 -10.55 -11.42 5.06
C ASP A 74 -11.30 -12.46 4.21
N GLY A 75 -10.56 -13.19 3.37
CA GLY A 75 -11.09 -14.19 2.45
C GLY A 75 -11.69 -13.62 1.15
N ASP A 76 -11.84 -12.30 1.02
CA ASP A 76 -12.33 -11.72 -0.23
C ASP A 76 -11.38 -11.97 -1.39
N THR A 77 -11.94 -11.97 -2.60
CA THR A 77 -11.16 -12.10 -3.83
C THR A 77 -11.20 -10.83 -4.66
N ILE A 78 -10.04 -10.43 -5.17
CA ILE A 78 -9.85 -9.37 -6.16
C ILE A 78 -9.60 -10.05 -7.51
N ASP A 79 -10.39 -9.68 -8.51
CA ASP A 79 -10.25 -10.18 -9.88
C ASP A 79 -9.35 -9.22 -10.66
N LEU A 80 -8.24 -9.73 -11.20
CA LEU A 80 -7.26 -8.96 -11.98
C LEU A 80 -7.47 -9.08 -13.49
N GLU A 81 -8.64 -9.55 -13.93
CA GLU A 81 -8.93 -9.97 -15.31
C GLU A 81 -8.10 -11.22 -15.71
N ASN A 82 -8.37 -11.82 -16.88
CA ASN A 82 -7.73 -13.08 -17.34
C ASN A 82 -7.79 -14.27 -16.35
N GLU A 83 -8.88 -14.39 -15.61
CA GLU A 83 -9.14 -15.46 -14.61
C GLU A 83 -8.20 -15.44 -13.38
N GLN A 84 -7.32 -14.44 -13.27
CA GLN A 84 -6.41 -14.30 -12.15
C GLN A 84 -7.14 -13.71 -10.94
N LYS A 85 -7.08 -14.44 -9.83
CA LYS A 85 -7.81 -14.14 -8.61
C LYS A 85 -6.85 -14.07 -7.44
N ILE A 86 -6.86 -12.93 -6.77
CA ILE A 86 -6.06 -12.68 -5.59
C ILE A 86 -6.96 -12.76 -4.36
N THR A 87 -6.65 -13.68 -3.45
CA THR A 87 -7.34 -13.80 -2.17
C THR A 87 -6.68 -12.92 -1.12
N VAL A 88 -7.50 -12.16 -0.40
CA VAL A 88 -7.10 -11.34 0.74
C VAL A 88 -7.02 -12.21 1.97
N ILE A 89 -5.88 -12.18 2.67
CA ILE A 89 -5.70 -12.85 3.96
C ILE A 89 -5.39 -11.77 4.99
N PHE A 90 -6.20 -11.67 6.03
CA PHE A 90 -5.94 -10.78 7.14
C PHE A 90 -4.80 -11.34 7.99
N THR A 91 -3.72 -10.57 8.09
CA THR A 91 -2.50 -10.98 8.77
C THR A 91 -2.07 -9.90 9.76
N PRO A 92 -2.86 -9.65 10.81
CA PRO A 92 -2.58 -8.62 11.78
C PRO A 92 -1.34 -8.99 12.61
N ASP A 93 -0.33 -8.10 12.61
CA ASP A 93 0.85 -8.19 13.48
C ASP A 93 1.60 -6.84 13.47
N HIS A 94 2.52 -6.66 12.50
CA HIS A 94 3.29 -5.43 12.33
C HIS A 94 2.43 -4.17 12.32
N LYS A 95 1.28 -4.23 11.63
CA LYS A 95 0.15 -3.33 11.83
C LYS A 95 -1.11 -4.13 12.17
N PRO A 96 -2.02 -3.58 13.01
CA PRO A 96 -3.29 -4.24 13.32
C PRO A 96 -4.18 -4.47 12.12
N ASP A 97 -3.97 -3.73 11.02
CA ASP A 97 -4.66 -3.83 9.75
C ASP A 97 -3.76 -4.36 8.63
N SER A 98 -2.70 -5.14 8.89
CA SER A 98 -1.93 -5.72 7.79
C SER A 98 -2.69 -6.85 7.07
N ILE A 99 -2.51 -6.94 5.75
CA ILE A 99 -2.98 -8.05 4.90
C ILE A 99 -1.84 -8.70 4.12
N SER A 100 -2.07 -9.95 3.74
CA SER A 100 -1.31 -10.65 2.71
C SER A 100 -2.21 -10.94 1.50
N LEU A 101 -1.62 -10.99 0.31
CA LEU A 101 -2.32 -11.27 -0.95
C LEU A 101 -1.85 -12.62 -1.48
N LEU A 102 -2.77 -13.57 -1.59
CA LEU A 102 -2.50 -14.92 -2.07
C LEU A 102 -2.95 -15.06 -3.53
N ASP A 103 -2.01 -15.45 -4.38
CA ASP A 103 -2.30 -16.00 -5.70
C ASP A 103 -2.13 -17.52 -5.65
N ILE A 104 -3.26 -18.24 -5.66
CA ILE A 104 -3.25 -19.71 -5.59
C ILE A 104 -2.77 -20.32 -6.90
N GLN A 105 -3.06 -19.69 -8.04
CA GLN A 105 -2.72 -20.23 -9.36
C GLN A 105 -1.20 -20.22 -9.58
N GLU A 106 -0.54 -19.15 -9.13
CA GLU A 106 0.91 -18.99 -9.25
C GLU A 106 1.68 -19.47 -8.01
N HIS A 107 0.99 -19.93 -6.96
CA HIS A 107 1.57 -20.30 -5.66
C HIS A 107 2.42 -19.17 -5.03
N LEU A 108 1.98 -17.91 -5.20
CA LEU A 108 2.65 -16.73 -4.69
C LEU A 108 1.88 -16.14 -3.51
N LEU A 109 2.61 -15.74 -2.47
CA LEU A 109 2.07 -15.00 -1.34
C LEU A 109 2.85 -13.70 -1.16
N PHE A 110 2.16 -12.57 -1.32
CA PHE A 110 2.70 -11.25 -1.02
C PHE A 110 2.36 -10.92 0.43
N VAL A 111 3.38 -10.87 1.30
CA VAL A 111 3.23 -10.77 2.76
C VAL A 111 3.46 -9.38 3.33
N GLY A 112 3.76 -8.39 2.47
CA GLY A 112 4.19 -7.06 2.91
C GLY A 112 5.37 -7.15 3.88
N ASP A 113 5.26 -6.42 4.99
CA ASP A 113 6.34 -6.25 5.97
C ASP A 113 6.28 -7.28 7.13
N ILE A 114 5.63 -8.43 6.92
CA ILE A 114 5.39 -9.42 7.98
C ILE A 114 6.51 -10.46 8.07
N PHE A 115 7.09 -10.87 6.94
CA PHE A 115 8.10 -11.93 6.91
C PHE A 115 9.32 -11.53 6.09
N TYR A 116 10.49 -11.63 6.72
CA TYR A 116 11.77 -11.33 6.09
C TYR A 116 12.68 -12.55 6.19
N PRO A 117 13.35 -12.96 5.09
CA PRO A 117 14.29 -14.08 5.12
C PRO A 117 15.63 -13.72 5.80
N GLY A 118 15.83 -12.46 6.22
CA GLY A 118 17.06 -11.95 6.80
C GLY A 118 16.84 -11.14 8.07
N PRO A 119 17.92 -10.81 8.79
CA PRO A 119 17.84 -10.03 10.02
C PRO A 119 17.33 -8.61 9.76
N ILE A 120 16.42 -8.14 10.63
CA ILE A 120 15.99 -6.74 10.69
C ILE A 120 16.89 -6.03 11.69
N TYR A 121 17.62 -5.02 11.24
CA TYR A 121 18.48 -4.21 12.10
C TYR A 121 17.72 -2.99 12.59
N LEU A 122 17.54 -2.88 13.91
CA LEU A 122 16.97 -1.71 14.55
C LEU A 122 18.10 -0.80 15.04
N TYR A 123 18.15 0.44 14.55
CA TYR A 123 18.96 1.48 15.17
C TYR A 123 18.21 2.05 16.37
N ARG A 124 18.82 2.00 17.55
CA ARG A 124 18.32 2.68 18.75
C ARG A 124 19.45 3.58 19.29
N PRO A 125 19.27 4.91 19.30
CA PRO A 125 20.26 5.85 19.84
C PRO A 125 20.44 5.69 21.36
#